data_AF-A0A939SPZ0-F1
#
_entry.id   AF-A0A939SPZ0-F1
#
_cell.length_a   1.000
_cell.length_b   1.000
_cell.length_c   1.000
_cell.angle_alpha   90.00
_cell.angle_beta   90.00
_cell.angle_gamma   90.00
#
_symmetry.space_group_name_H-M   'P 1'
#
loop_
_entity.id
_entity.type
_entity.pdbx_description
1 polymer ?
#
loop_
_entity_poly.entity_id
_entity_poly.type
_entity_poly.pdbx_seq_one_letter_code
_entity_poly.pdbx_strand_id
1 'polypeptide(L)'
;MTQHFILFSKRREQKYFKYNGTPLKYMGKHMENVIDVANVQRNFYMADKIIVSNEHTKDILIETHNLKNVYSGKIVVAPSPRNSIFFTELRKIRQELDLENKKLFAICLLEGSIGKVKNQRM
;
A
#
# COMPACT_ATOMS: atom_id res chain seq x y z
N MET A 1 5.97 23.76 -20.36
CA MET A 1 4.96 24.17 -19.37
C MET A 1 4.06 22.96 -19.11
N THR A 2 4.52 22.01 -18.30
CA THR A 2 3.87 20.70 -18.11
C THR A 2 3.10 20.70 -16.79
N GLN A 3 1.78 20.51 -16.89
CA GLN A 3 0.81 20.50 -15.81
C GLN A 3 1.25 19.59 -14.65
N HIS A 4 1.66 20.19 -13.53
CA HIS A 4 1.67 19.51 -12.24
C HIS A 4 0.26 19.60 -11.66
N PHE A 5 -0.46 18.49 -11.58
CA PHE A 5 -1.71 18.43 -10.82
C PHE A 5 -1.39 18.51 -9.32
N ILE A 6 -1.32 19.73 -8.80
CA ILE A 6 -1.20 20.07 -7.38
C ILE A 6 -2.61 20.15 -6.80
N LEU A 7 -3.32 19.01 -6.70
CA LEU A 7 -4.66 19.04 -6.09
C LEU A 7 -4.60 19.01 -4.56
N PHE A 8 -3.48 18.60 -3.98
CA PHE A 8 -3.32 18.55 -2.52
C PHE A 8 -1.98 19.16 -2.08
N SER A 9 -2.06 20.13 -1.17
CA SER A 9 -0.92 20.73 -0.48
C SER A 9 -1.20 20.68 1.03
N LYS A 10 -0.42 19.87 1.73
CA LYS A 10 -0.55 19.67 3.18
C LYS A 10 -0.05 20.93 3.90
N ARG A 11 -0.89 21.50 4.76
CA ARG A 11 -0.54 22.63 5.63
C ARG A 11 0.21 22.15 6.88
N ARG A 12 0.95 23.05 7.53
CA ARG A 12 1.85 22.70 8.65
C ARG A 12 1.11 22.13 9.86
N GLU A 13 -0.11 22.57 10.10
CA GLU A 13 -0.99 22.15 11.19
C GLU A 13 -1.65 20.78 10.94
N GLN A 14 -1.66 20.30 9.69
CA GLN A 14 -2.35 19.06 9.33
C GLN A 14 -1.48 17.84 9.60
N LYS A 15 -2.13 16.74 10.01
CA LYS A 15 -1.50 15.42 10.12
C LYS A 15 -1.99 14.51 9.00
N TYR A 16 -1.06 14.04 8.17
CA TYR A 16 -1.32 13.17 7.04
C TYR A 16 -0.75 11.77 7.30
N PHE A 17 -1.64 10.78 7.35
CA PHE A 17 -1.29 9.38 7.54
C PHE A 17 -1.57 8.61 6.25
N LYS A 18 -0.60 7.80 5.81
CA LYS A 18 -0.73 6.96 4.62
C LYS A 18 -0.58 5.49 5.00
N TYR A 19 -1.52 4.65 4.61
CA TYR A 19 -1.40 3.19 4.75
C TYR A 19 -1.11 2.55 3.39
N ASN A 20 -0.17 1.60 3.37
CA ASN A 20 0.16 0.79 2.20
C ASN A 20 0.12 -0.70 2.56
N GLY A 21 -0.54 -1.48 1.70
CA GLY A 21 -0.56 -2.94 1.82
C GLY A 21 0.77 -3.58 1.41
N THR A 22 0.92 -4.86 1.75
CA THR A 22 2.09 -5.66 1.34
C THR A 22 2.14 -5.76 -0.19
N PRO A 23 3.24 -5.33 -0.83
CA PRO A 23 3.37 -5.38 -2.26
C PRO A 23 3.52 -6.82 -2.76
N LEU A 24 2.85 -7.15 -3.87
CA LEU A 24 3.11 -8.37 -4.64
C LEU A 24 3.81 -8.07 -5.97
N LYS A 25 3.52 -6.92 -6.58
CA LYS A 25 4.15 -6.44 -7.81
C LYS A 25 5.28 -5.46 -7.48
N TYR A 26 6.25 -5.35 -8.39
CA TYR A 26 7.27 -4.30 -8.33
C TYR A 26 6.63 -2.91 -8.31
N MET A 27 7.27 -1.99 -7.58
CA MET A 27 6.80 -0.62 -7.37
C MET A 27 7.98 0.35 -7.26
N GLY A 28 7.68 1.65 -7.20
CA GLY A 28 8.69 2.71 -7.11
C GLY A 28 9.61 2.70 -8.33
N LYS A 29 10.92 2.88 -8.11
CA LYS A 29 11.95 2.93 -9.16
C LYS A 29 12.00 1.73 -10.12
N HIS A 30 11.34 0.63 -9.80
CA HIS A 30 11.24 -0.55 -10.67
C HIS A 30 10.09 -0.47 -11.69
N MET A 31 9.24 0.55 -11.62
CA MET A 31 8.21 0.83 -12.62
C MET A 31 8.77 1.59 -13.82
N GLU A 32 8.21 1.34 -15.01
CA GLU A 32 8.62 2.04 -16.24
C GLU A 32 8.08 3.48 -16.31
N ASN A 33 6.91 3.75 -15.72
CA ASN A 33 6.32 5.09 -15.71
C ASN A 33 6.84 5.94 -14.54
N VAL A 34 7.81 6.80 -14.83
CA VAL A 34 8.44 7.70 -13.86
C VAL A 34 7.45 8.71 -13.26
N ILE A 35 6.43 9.14 -14.01
CA ILE A 35 5.44 10.12 -13.51
C ILE A 35 4.62 9.52 -12.38
N ASP A 36 4.22 8.25 -12.51
CA ASP A 36 3.48 7.54 -11.46
C ASP A 36 4.33 7.39 -10.19
N VAL A 37 5.61 7.05 -10.36
CA VAL A 37 6.57 6.95 -9.25
C VAL A 37 6.70 8.30 -8.53
N ALA A 38 6.88 9.40 -9.29
CA ALA A 38 7.02 10.74 -8.72
C ALA A 38 5.77 11.16 -7.94
N ASN A 39 4.58 10.84 -8.43
CA ASN A 39 3.32 11.15 -7.76
C ASN A 39 3.18 10.39 -6.43
N VAL A 40 3.50 9.10 -6.41
CA VAL A 40 3.46 8.29 -5.18
C VAL A 40 4.53 8.76 -4.19
N GLN A 41 5.75 9.02 -4.67
CA GLN A 41 6.86 9.47 -3.86
C GLN A 41 6.58 10.85 -3.22
N ARG A 42 5.99 11.79 -3.96
CA ARG A 42 5.54 13.08 -3.41
C ARG A 42 4.55 12.89 -2.25
N ASN A 43 3.58 11.99 -2.39
CA ASN A 43 2.62 11.71 -1.32
C ASN A 43 3.31 11.15 -0.07
N PHE A 44 4.34 10.31 -0.24
CA PHE A 44 5.13 9.82 0.89
C PHE A 44 5.88 10.95 1.59
N TYR A 45 6.54 11.84 0.86
CA TYR A 45 7.24 12.98 1.48
C TYR A 45 6.31 13.95 2.22
N MET A 46 5.03 14.02 1.86
CA MET A 46 4.04 14.82 2.57
C MET A 46 3.53 14.15 3.86
N ALA A 47 3.59 12.82 3.96
CA ALA A 47 3.00 12.07 5.06
C ALA A 47 3.78 12.24 6.37
N ASP A 48 3.10 12.49 7.48
CA ASP A 48 3.73 12.43 8.82
C ASP A 48 4.02 11.00 9.24
N LYS A 49 3.16 10.06 8.83
CA LYS A 49 3.40 8.63 9.01
C LYS A 49 3.00 7.82 7.81
N ILE A 50 3.84 6.86 7.47
CA ILE A 50 3.55 5.78 6.52
C ILE A 50 3.38 4.50 7.33
N ILE A 51 2.26 3.82 7.17
CA ILE A 51 1.91 2.61 7.91
C ILE A 51 1.99 1.43 6.97
N VAL A 52 2.73 0.39 7.37
CA VAL A 52 2.90 -0.85 6.62
C VAL A 52 2.70 -2.05 7.54
N SER A 53 2.34 -3.20 6.97
CA SER A 53 1.95 -4.38 7.75
C SER A 53 3.10 -5.26 8.24
N ASN A 54 4.33 -5.08 7.74
CA ASN A 54 5.50 -5.88 8.13
C ASN A 54 6.81 -5.13 7.81
N GLU A 55 7.92 -5.56 8.43
CA GLU A 55 9.26 -4.97 8.23
C GLU A 55 9.77 -5.12 6.80
N HIS A 56 9.52 -6.25 6.14
CA HIS A 56 9.96 -6.46 4.76
C HIS A 56 9.36 -5.40 3.80
N THR A 57 8.08 -5.07 3.96
CA THR A 57 7.40 -4.04 3.18
C THR A 57 7.98 -2.66 3.47
N LYS A 58 8.34 -2.38 4.73
CA LYS A 58 9.00 -1.13 5.12
C LYS A 58 10.32 -0.95 4.37
N ASP A 59 11.16 -1.99 4.36
CA ASP A 59 12.47 -1.94 3.69
C ASP A 59 12.33 -1.74 2.18
N ILE A 60 11.42 -2.49 1.53
CA ILE A 60 11.11 -2.32 0.11
C ILE A 60 10.62 -0.89 -0.17
N LEU A 61 9.70 -0.34 0.63
CA LEU A 61 9.18 1.02 0.41
C LEU A 61 10.28 2.07 0.52
N ILE A 62 11.14 1.94 1.53
CA ILE A 62 12.26 2.86 1.76
C ILE A 62 13.20 2.88 0.55
N GLU A 63 13.53 1.70 0.05
CA GLU A 63 14.50 1.55 -1.04
C GLU A 63 13.92 1.95 -2.41
N THR A 64 12.69 1.51 -2.70
CA THR A 64 12.08 1.71 -4.03
C THR A 64 11.58 3.13 -4.26
N HIS A 65 11.27 3.89 -3.21
CA HIS A 65 10.80 5.26 -3.30
C HIS A 65 11.82 6.29 -2.79
N ASN A 66 13.09 5.88 -2.63
CA ASN A 66 14.19 6.77 -2.22
C ASN A 66 13.90 7.56 -0.93
N LEU A 67 13.31 6.88 0.07
CA LEU A 67 12.93 7.53 1.34
C LEU A 67 14.09 7.56 2.34
N LYS A 68 15.10 6.71 2.14
CA LYS A 68 16.26 6.58 3.04
C LYS A 68 16.94 7.93 3.24
N ASN A 69 17.08 8.36 4.49
CA ASN A 69 17.73 9.61 4.91
C ASN A 69 17.08 10.92 4.42
N VAL A 70 15.98 10.87 3.65
CA VAL A 70 15.31 12.06 3.08
C VAL A 70 13.91 12.24 3.64
N TYR A 71 13.20 11.14 3.92
CA TYR A 71 11.87 11.19 4.51
C TYR A 71 11.92 11.65 5.97
N SER A 72 11.22 12.74 6.28
CA SER A 72 11.21 13.37 7.61
C SER A 72 10.11 12.85 8.55
N GLY A 73 9.16 12.07 8.04
CA GLY A 73 8.11 11.44 8.85
C GLY A 73 8.54 10.11 9.46
N LYS A 74 7.57 9.33 9.96
CA LYS A 74 7.82 8.02 10.59
C LYS A 74 7.19 6.90 9.79
N ILE A 75 7.96 5.87 9.47
CA ILE A 75 7.40 4.62 8.94
C ILE A 75 7.09 3.70 10.13
N VAL A 76 5.82 3.34 10.28
CA VAL A 76 5.31 2.53 11.39
C VAL A 76 4.90 1.16 10.86
N VAL A 77 5.43 0.11 11.49
CA VAL A 77 4.98 -1.26 11.24
C VAL A 77 3.84 -1.55 12.21
N ALA A 78 2.64 -1.71 11.67
CA ALA A 78 1.43 -2.01 12.44
C ALA A 78 0.41 -2.78 11.59
N PRO A 79 -0.46 -3.59 12.20
CA PRO A 79 -1.54 -4.26 11.48
C PRO A 79 -2.42 -3.28 10.71
N SER A 80 -2.86 -3.69 9.52
CA SER A 80 -3.85 -2.95 8.75
C SER A 80 -5.12 -2.73 9.57
N PRO A 81 -5.62 -1.48 9.69
CA PRO A 81 -6.92 -1.23 10.32
C PRO A 81 -8.06 -2.02 9.67
N ARG A 82 -7.97 -2.26 8.35
CA ARG A 82 -8.96 -3.07 7.60
C ARG A 82 -8.97 -4.54 8.04
N ASN A 83 -7.84 -5.06 8.52
CA ASN A 83 -7.74 -6.46 8.93
C ASN A 83 -8.28 -6.68 10.35
N SER A 84 -8.70 -5.63 11.06
CA SER A 84 -9.28 -5.73 12.40
C SER A 84 -10.46 -6.70 12.47
N ILE A 85 -11.31 -6.74 11.44
CA ILE A 85 -12.49 -7.62 11.39
C ILE A 85 -12.13 -9.11 11.43
N PHE A 86 -10.94 -9.51 10.97
CA PHE A 86 -10.49 -10.90 11.05
C PHE A 86 -10.22 -11.38 12.48
N PHE A 87 -10.14 -10.45 13.44
CA PHE A 87 -10.01 -10.75 14.87
C PHE A 87 -11.36 -10.74 15.60
N THR A 88 -12.48 -10.62 14.88
CA THR A 88 -13.84 -10.63 15.44
C THR A 88 -14.57 -11.93 15.09
N GLU A 89 -15.60 -12.30 15.87
CA GLU A 89 -16.35 -13.52 15.62
C GLU A 89 -17.21 -13.44 14.34
N LEU A 90 -16.89 -14.29 13.36
CA LEU A 90 -17.59 -14.37 12.07
C LEU A 90 -18.93 -15.10 12.12
N ARG A 91 -19.33 -15.63 13.28
CA ARG A 91 -20.53 -16.47 13.44
C ARG A 91 -21.80 -15.74 13.01
N LYS A 92 -21.93 -14.46 13.38
CA LYS A 92 -23.10 -13.63 13.03
C LYS A 92 -23.30 -13.49 11.52
N ILE A 93 -22.21 -13.24 10.77
CA ILE A 93 -22.25 -13.08 9.31
C ILE A 93 -22.73 -14.38 8.63
N ARG A 94 -22.34 -15.56 9.14
CA ARG A 94 -22.80 -16.83 8.57
C ARG A 94 -24.27 -17.11 8.84
N GLN A 95 -24.79 -16.66 9.98
CA GLN A 95 -26.20 -16.77 10.33
C GLN A 95 -27.04 -15.84 9.45
N GLU A 96 -26.62 -14.58 9.32
CA GLU A 96 -27.31 -13.57 8.48
C GLU A 96 -27.40 -13.98 7.00
N LEU A 97 -26.44 -14.76 6.52
CA LEU A 97 -26.36 -15.20 5.11
C LEU A 97 -26.87 -16.63 4.87
N ASP A 98 -27.34 -17.35 5.89
CA ASP A 98 -27.77 -18.76 5.79
C ASP A 98 -26.67 -19.72 5.25
N LEU A 99 -25.47 -19.60 5.83
CA LEU A 99 -24.24 -20.29 5.40
C LEU A 99 -23.57 -21.14 6.51
N GLU A 100 -24.30 -21.46 7.58
CA GLU A 100 -23.76 -22.08 8.79
C GLU A 100 -23.09 -23.44 8.52
N ASN A 101 -23.73 -24.28 7.71
CA ASN A 101 -23.29 -25.65 7.42
C ASN A 101 -22.63 -25.80 6.05
N LYS A 102 -22.25 -24.68 5.41
CA LYS A 102 -21.67 -24.68 4.06
C LYS A 102 -20.16 -24.38 4.11
N LYS A 103 -19.38 -25.09 3.30
CA LYS A 103 -17.99 -24.72 2.98
C LYS A 103 -18.02 -23.59 1.95
N LEU A 104 -17.29 -22.52 2.21
CA LEU A 104 -17.21 -21.33 1.35
C LEU A 104 -15.82 -21.25 0.73
N PHE A 105 -15.80 -21.03 -0.58
CA PHE A 105 -14.57 -20.75 -1.33
C PHE A 105 -14.71 -19.37 -1.97
N ALA A 106 -13.81 -18.46 -1.62
CA ALA A 106 -13.72 -17.15 -2.26
C ALA A 106 -12.60 -17.20 -3.31
N ILE A 107 -12.96 -16.97 -4.56
CA ILE A 107 -12.01 -16.86 -5.66
C ILE A 107 -11.98 -15.39 -6.09
N CYS A 108 -10.91 -14.69 -5.74
CA CYS A 108 -10.70 -13.30 -6.16
C CYS A 108 -9.78 -13.29 -7.38
N LEU A 109 -10.37 -13.37 -8.57
CA LEU A 109 -9.63 -13.14 -9.81
C LEU A 109 -9.58 -11.65 -10.10
N LEU A 110 -8.37 -11.15 -10.37
CA LEU A 110 -8.17 -9.88 -11.05
C LEU A 110 -7.60 -10.23 -12.42
N GLU A 111 -8.37 -10.02 -13.49
CA GLU A 111 -7.80 -10.09 -14.84
C GLU A 111 -6.89 -8.89 -15.04
N GLY A 112 -5.58 -9.13 -14.90
CA GLY A 112 -4.55 -8.19 -15.28
C GLY A 112 -3.53 -8.92 -16.11
N SER A 113 -3.17 -8.37 -17.27
CA SER A 113 -2.01 -8.83 -18.03
C SER A 113 -0.77 -8.70 -17.14
N ILE A 114 -0.14 -9.84 -16.82
CA ILE A 114 1.14 -9.88 -16.13
C ILE A 114 2.17 -9.41 -17.15
N GLY A 115 2.69 -8.19 -16.98
CA GLY A 115 3.78 -7.69 -17.81
C GLY A 115 4.99 -8.63 -17.75
N LYS A 116 5.79 -8.68 -18.82
CA LYS A 116 6.96 -9.57 -18.91
C LYS A 116 7.85 -9.37 -17.67
N VAL A 117 7.99 -10.43 -16.86
CA VAL A 117 8.88 -10.44 -15.70
C VAL A 117 10.31 -10.31 -16.22
N LYS A 118 10.97 -9.18 -15.98
CA LYS A 118 12.40 -9.04 -16.24
C LYS A 118 13.13 -9.88 -15.19
N ASN A 119 13.84 -10.92 -15.61
CA ASN A 119 14.77 -11.65 -14.75
C ASN A 119 15.92 -10.71 -14.38
N GLN A 120 15.88 -10.14 -13.18
CA GLN A 120 17.05 -9.51 -12.58
C GLN A 120 17.95 -10.64 -12.08
N ARG A 121 19.03 -10.93 -12.81
CA ARG A 121 20.16 -11.69 -12.25
C ARG A 121 20.82 -10.79 -11.20
N MET A 122 20.95 -11.31 -9.98
CA MET A 122 21.81 -10.75 -8.93
C MET A 122 23.26 -10.70 -9.40
#